data_AF-A0A432RCS8-F1
#
_entry.id   AF-A0A432RCS8-F1
#
_cell.length_a   1.000
_cell.length_b   1.000
_cell.length_c   1.000
_cell.angle_alpha   90.00
_cell.angle_beta   90.00
_cell.angle_gamma   90.00
#
_symmetry.space_group_name_H-M   'P 1'
#
loop_
_entity.id
_entity.type
_entity.pdbx_description
1 polymer ?
#
loop_
_entity_poly.entity_id
_entity_poly.type
_entity_poly.pdbx_seq_one_letter_code
_entity_poly.pdbx_strand_id
1 'polypeptide(L)' 'MTREEAIQKLLEIDPEFKEWYEEHEELKWKVHKLDKHNPPDPDLEAEEQRLKRRKLYLKDLMEVRIKEFIAKNEQAA' A
#
# COMPACT_ATOMS: atom_id res chain seq x y z
N MET A 1 -9.81 -9.32 -16.87
CA MET A 1 -9.56 -9.68 -15.46
C MET A 1 -9.99 -8.51 -14.59
N THR A 2 -10.64 -8.72 -13.44
CA THR A 2 -10.99 -7.59 -12.55
C THR A 2 -9.81 -7.22 -11.64
N ARG A 3 -9.82 -5.99 -11.12
CA ARG A 3 -8.77 -5.47 -10.22
C ARG A 3 -8.64 -6.30 -8.94
N GLU A 4 -9.77 -6.73 -8.38
CA GLU A 4 -9.81 -7.51 -7.14
C GLU A 4 -9.21 -8.91 -7.33
N GLU A 5 -9.52 -9.57 -8.45
CA GLU A 5 -8.91 -10.86 -8.81
C GLU A 5 -7.41 -10.72 -9.03
N ALA A 6 -6.95 -9.63 -9.66
CA ALA A 6 -5.53 -9.37 -9.85
C ALA A 6 -4.79 -9.20 -8.52
N ILE A 7 -5.38 -8.48 -7.56
CA ILE A 7 -4.82 -8.31 -6.22
C ILE A 7 -4.73 -9.64 -5.49
N GLN A 8 -5.79 -10.45 -5.49
CA GLN A 8 -5.77 -11.77 -4.82
C GLN A 8 -4.69 -12.67 -5.41
N LYS A 9 -4.60 -12.75 -6.75
CA LYS A 9 -3.53 -13.53 -7.39
C LYS A 9 -2.15 -12.99 -7.07
N LEU A 10 -1.94 -11.66 -7.10
CA LEU A 10 -0.66 -11.05 -6.75
C LEU A 10 -0.28 -11.35 -5.30
N LEU A 11 -1.21 -11.34 -4.36
CA LEU A 11 -0.95 -11.72 -2.96
C LEU A 11 -0.53 -13.19 -2.80
N GLU A 12 -0.96 -14.07 -3.70
CA GLU A 12 -0.60 -15.50 -3.69
C GLU A 12 0.74 -15.78 -4.40
N ILE A 13 1.00 -15.11 -5.53
CA ILE A 13 2.12 -15.43 -6.41
C ILE A 13 3.33 -14.52 -6.23
N ASP A 14 3.13 -13.32 -5.67
CA ASP A 14 4.12 -12.26 -5.58
C ASP A 14 4.36 -11.90 -4.10
N PRO A 15 5.38 -12.51 -3.46
CA PRO A 15 5.72 -12.25 -2.06
C PRO A 15 6.05 -10.78 -1.80
N GLU A 16 6.65 -10.09 -2.76
CA GLU A 16 7.01 -8.68 -2.64
C GLU A 16 5.76 -7.80 -2.61
N PHE A 17 4.78 -8.10 -3.48
CA PHE A 17 3.48 -7.43 -3.43
C PHE A 17 2.74 -7.66 -2.10
N LYS A 18 2.86 -8.88 -1.55
CA LYS A 18 2.28 -9.20 -0.24
C LYS A 18 2.93 -8.38 0.88
N GLU A 19 4.25 -8.25 0.88
CA GLU A 19 4.96 -7.41 1.85
C GLU A 19 4.52 -5.93 1.74
N TRP A 20 4.39 -5.40 0.54
CA TRP A 20 3.89 -4.03 0.34
C TRP A 20 2.46 -3.85 0.86
N TYR A 21 1.60 -4.85 0.66
CA TYR A 21 0.21 -4.82 1.13
C TYR A 21 0.13 -4.82 2.66
N GLU A 22 0.91 -5.70 3.31
CA GLU A 22 0.99 -5.78 4.77
C GLU A 22 1.58 -4.49 5.36
N GLU A 23 2.68 -3.97 4.80
CA GLU A 23 3.29 -2.70 5.22
C GLU A 23 2.31 -1.54 5.06
N HIS A 24 1.54 -1.50 3.96
CA HIS A 24 0.55 -0.46 3.72
C HIS A 24 -0.57 -0.46 4.77
N GLU A 25 -1.10 -1.63 5.15
CA GLU A 25 -2.11 -1.73 6.21
C GLU A 25 -1.54 -1.40 7.59
N GLU A 26 -0.30 -1.79 7.87
CA GLU A 26 0.38 -1.41 9.12
C GLU A 26 0.55 0.11 9.23
N LEU A 27 1.02 0.76 8.14
CA LEU A 27 1.19 2.21 8.09
C LEU A 27 -0.14 2.95 8.25
N LYS A 28 -1.22 2.43 7.68
CA LYS A 28 -2.57 2.98 7.86
C LYS A 28 -2.99 2.97 9.34
N TRP A 29 -2.69 1.89 10.06
CA TRP A 29 -2.96 1.83 11.50
C TRP A 29 -2.07 2.77 12.31
N LYS A 30 -0.77 2.86 11.97
CA LYS A 30 0.18 3.79 12.62
C LYS A 30 -0.25 5.25 12.44
N VAL A 31 -0.60 5.65 11.22
CA VAL A 31 -1.12 6.99 10.93
C VAL A 31 -2.39 7.28 11.72
N HIS A 32 -3.35 6.34 11.75
CA HIS A 32 -4.59 6.51 12.52
C HIS A 32 -4.38 6.64 14.03
N LYS A 33 -3.32 6.03 14.57
CA LYS A 33 -2.95 6.22 15.97
C LYS A 33 -2.36 7.61 16.23
N LEU A 34 -1.49 8.08 15.34
CA LEU A 34 -0.84 9.38 15.46
C LEU A 34 -1.85 10.54 15.33
N ASP A 35 -2.84 10.42 14.45
CA ASP A 35 -3.91 11.42 14.24
C ASP A 35 -4.77 11.68 15.49
N LYS A 36 -4.75 10.77 16.48
CA LYS A 36 -5.53 10.90 17.72
C LYS A 36 -4.78 11.60 18.86
N HIS A 37 -3.54 12.03 18.66
CA HIS A 37 -2.76 12.69 19.71
C HIS A 37 -3.19 14.14 19.91
N ASN A 38 -3.45 14.50 21.17
CA ASN A 38 -3.70 15.87 21.60
C ASN A 38 -3.03 16.08 22.97
N PRO A 39 -2.15 17.08 23.16
CA PRO A 39 -1.79 18.17 22.24
C PRO A 39 -0.98 17.69 21.01
N PRO A 40 -1.02 18.44 19.89
CA PRO A 40 -0.18 18.17 18.73
C PRO A 40 1.30 18.30 19.10
N ASP A 41 2.04 17.21 18.93
CA ASP A 41 3.49 17.15 19.11
C ASP A 41 4.15 17.28 17.73
N PRO A 42 4.98 18.32 17.49
CA PRO A 42 5.64 18.54 16.20
C PRO A 42 6.46 17.34 15.72
N ASP A 43 7.05 16.55 16.62
CA ASP A 43 7.82 15.37 16.25
C ASP A 43 6.90 14.23 15.79
N LEU A 44 5.73 14.09 16.42
CA LEU A 44 4.70 13.12 16.00
C LEU A 44 4.05 13.52 14.67
N GLU A 45 3.82 14.82 14.45
CA GLU A 45 3.32 15.32 13.16
C GLU A 45 4.32 15.05 12.03
N ALA A 46 5.62 15.30 12.26
CA ALA A 46 6.66 15.03 11.28
C ALA A 46 6.72 13.53 10.92
N GLU A 47 6.61 12.65 11.92
CA GLU A 47 6.58 11.21 11.71
C GLU A 47 5.29 10.76 11.00
N GLU A 48 4.13 11.31 11.37
CA GLU A 48 2.87 11.04 10.68
C GLU A 48 2.95 11.39 9.19
N GLN A 49 3.55 12.54 8.85
CA GLN A 49 3.76 12.96 7.47
C GLN A 49 4.73 12.03 6.72
N ARG A 50 5.77 11.50 7.40
CA ARG A 50 6.67 10.48 6.82
C ARG A 50 5.91 9.18 6.53
N LEU A 51 5.10 8.73 7.46
CA LEU A 51 4.29 7.51 7.31
C LEU A 51 3.23 7.66 6.20
N LYS A 52 2.59 8.83 6.11
CA LYS A 52 1.66 9.18 5.00
C LYS A 52 2.35 9.11 3.64
N ARG A 53 3.56 9.67 3.51
CA ARG A 53 4.37 9.59 2.27
C ARG A 53 4.74 8.15 1.92
N ARG A 54 5.20 7.35 2.89
CA ARG A 54 5.53 5.94 2.68
C ARG A 54 4.30 5.13 2.23
N LYS A 55 3.16 5.35 2.88
CA LYS A 55 1.89 4.73 2.52
C LYS A 55 1.48 5.05 1.07
N LEU A 56 1.61 6.32 0.67
CA LEU A 56 1.31 6.73 -0.70
C LEU A 56 2.24 6.02 -1.70
N TYR A 57 3.54 5.96 -1.41
CA TYR A 57 4.51 5.27 -2.24
C TYR A 57 4.19 3.78 -2.43
N LEU A 58 3.87 3.06 -1.35
CA LEU A 58 3.46 1.65 -1.44
C LEU A 58 2.19 1.47 -2.26
N LYS A 59 1.22 2.37 -2.10
CA LYS A 59 0.01 2.36 -2.94
C LYS A 59 0.37 2.50 -4.42
N ASP A 60 1.23 3.44 -4.77
CA ASP A 60 1.63 3.65 -6.16
C ASP A 60 2.37 2.44 -6.74
N LEU A 61 3.27 1.81 -5.97
CA LEU A 61 3.93 0.56 -6.36
C LEU A 61 2.93 -0.57 -6.62
N MET A 62 1.98 -0.77 -5.69
CA MET A 62 0.94 -1.78 -5.85
C MET A 62 0.08 -1.50 -7.09
N GLU A 63 -0.31 -0.26 -7.36
CA GLU A 63 -1.10 0.09 -8.56
C GLU A 63 -0.34 -0.20 -9.86
N VAL A 64 0.96 0.11 -9.90
CA VAL A 64 1.80 -0.23 -11.07
C VAL A 64 1.81 -1.74 -11.25
N ARG A 65 2.05 -2.50 -10.18
CA ARG A 65 2.14 -3.95 -10.23
C ARG A 65 0.83 -4.61 -10.68
N ILE A 66 -0.30 -4.12 -10.18
CA ILE A 66 -1.64 -4.59 -10.58
C ILE A 66 -1.86 -4.33 -12.08
N LYS A 67 -1.54 -3.13 -12.57
CA LYS A 67 -1.69 -2.79 -13.98
C LYS A 67 -0.81 -3.66 -14.88
N GLU A 68 0.43 -3.88 -14.50
CA GLU A 68 1.35 -4.78 -15.22
C GLU A 68 0.80 -6.20 -15.27
N PHE A 69 0.28 -6.70 -14.15
CA PHE A 69 -0.28 -8.04 -14.06
C PHE A 69 -1.52 -8.21 -14.94
N ILE A 70 -2.43 -7.23 -14.94
CA ILE A 70 -3.62 -7.23 -15.80
C ILE A 70 -3.19 -7.19 -17.27
N ALA A 71 -2.31 -6.26 -17.65
CA ALA A 71 -1.84 -6.12 -19.03
C ALA A 71 -1.15 -7.39 -19.54
N LYS A 72 -0.33 -8.04 -18.72
CA LYS A 72 0.34 -9.30 -19.07
C LYS A 72 -0.65 -10.45 -19.27
N ASN A 73 -1.69 -10.53 -18.44
CA ASN A 73 -2.73 -11.55 -18.60
C ASN A 73 -3.65 -11.28 -19.79
N GLU A 74 -3.87 -10.02 -20.16
CA GLU A 74 -4.64 -9.65 -21.36
C GLU A 74 -3.88 -9.92 -22.67
N GLN A 75 -2.55 -9.85 -22.67
CA GLN A 75 -1.71 -10.21 -23.82
C GLN A 75 -1.51 -11.73 -23.98
N ALA A 76 -1.73 -12.50 -22.91
CA ALA A 76 -1.58 -13.96 -22.92
C ALA A 76 -2.90 -14.70 -23.26
N ALA A 77 -4.00 -13.97 -23.42
CA ALA A 77 -5.32 -14.47 -23.79
C ALA A 77 -5.64 -14.16 -25.27
#